data_AF-A0A165XF71-F1
#
_entry.id   AF-A0A165XF71-F1
#
_cell.length_a   1.000
_cell.length_b   1.000
_cell.length_c   1.000
_cell.angle_alpha   90.00
_cell.angle_beta   90.00
_cell.angle_gamma   90.00
#
_symmetry.space_group_name_H-M   'P 1'
#
loop_
_entity.id
_entity.type
_entity.pdbx_description
1 polymer ?
#
loop_
_entity_poly.entity_id
_entity_poly.type
_entity_poly.pdbx_seq_one_letter_code
_entity_poly.pdbx_strand_id
1 'polypeptide(L)'
;MPPAAPPPATSPFPEAAAKPGAPQSPAKYISNAFDNPDKDAEFVLVASDNVYFYVHKWPLAKASPVFKDMLSIGDRQAQPVGTALDPLHGLPFVEVTEAAHTLAALLEFVYPVTNPTIKTFELLSNLTDAAHKYDVAVVLKAVQLSLRESRFMDPQPLRVYAIAKRYGFSQVEKDAVRKCYAINPAKVPSLLIPREMEYLSARDLHRLLVYKRARAKGAIDLLAQARLSQVEKCLACKRRGCVWWPYFNSLASDQLREQPLSQALSRSLLNETKAAVMDSLDCHVPMRTSSRCSNFFTDLDQNAGLITYLQTSIDALPWEYSYP
;
A
#
# COMPACT_ATOMS: atom_id res chain seq x y z
N MET A 1 -65.71 47.67 34.92
CA MET A 1 -65.56 48.65 33.82
C MET A 1 -64.11 48.65 33.38
N PRO A 2 -63.78 48.57 32.08
CA PRO A 2 -64.27 47.68 31.01
C PRO A 2 -63.05 46.93 30.38
N PRO A 3 -63.08 46.37 29.16
CA PRO A 3 -63.86 45.20 28.77
C PRO A 3 -63.07 44.16 27.91
N ALA A 4 -63.76 43.05 27.64
CA ALA A 4 -63.81 42.33 26.37
C ALA A 4 -62.57 41.56 25.84
N ALA A 5 -62.65 40.24 25.99
CA ALA A 5 -62.20 39.32 24.94
C ALA A 5 -63.24 39.28 23.80
N PRO A 6 -62.78 39.29 22.54
CA PRO A 6 -63.42 38.47 21.50
C PRO A 6 -62.35 37.87 20.53
N PRO A 7 -62.74 37.11 19.49
CA PRO A 7 -63.22 35.72 19.47
C PRO A 7 -62.23 34.77 18.75
N PRO A 8 -62.44 33.44 18.78
CA PRO A 8 -61.67 32.51 17.95
C PRO A 8 -62.24 32.47 16.52
N ALA A 9 -61.37 32.54 15.52
CA ALA A 9 -61.74 32.32 14.13
C ALA A 9 -61.78 30.81 13.80
N THR A 10 -62.97 30.37 13.44
CA THR A 10 -63.42 29.13 12.77
C THR A 10 -62.54 28.70 11.59
N SER A 11 -62.05 27.44 11.58
CA SER A 11 -62.51 26.27 10.76
C SER A 11 -62.06 26.29 9.27
N PRO A 12 -61.95 25.17 8.51
CA PRO A 12 -62.55 23.84 8.69
C PRO A 12 -61.67 22.59 8.32
N PHE A 13 -62.18 21.41 8.70
CA PHE A 13 -62.02 20.01 8.22
C PHE A 13 -61.41 19.70 6.82
N PRO A 14 -61.13 18.42 6.42
CA PRO A 14 -60.96 17.14 7.15
C PRO A 14 -59.78 16.25 6.62
N GLU A 15 -59.70 15.02 7.15
CA GLU A 15 -59.37 13.78 6.40
C GLU A 15 -57.93 13.50 5.91
N ALA A 16 -57.28 12.54 6.59
CA ALA A 16 -57.05 11.19 6.05
C ALA A 16 -55.82 10.58 6.76
N ALA A 17 -56.06 9.59 7.61
CA ALA A 17 -55.00 8.77 8.18
C ALA A 17 -54.30 7.99 7.04
N ALA A 18 -53.13 8.47 6.62
CA ALA A 18 -52.24 7.72 5.76
C ALA A 18 -51.70 6.52 6.55
N LYS A 19 -52.01 5.30 6.08
CA LYS A 19 -51.40 4.07 6.59
C LYS A 19 -49.87 4.16 6.43
N PRO A 20 -49.07 3.72 7.42
CA PRO A 20 -47.63 3.59 7.24
C PRO A 20 -47.37 2.56 6.14
N GLY A 21 -46.70 3.01 5.07
CA GLY A 21 -46.31 2.17 3.95
C GLY A 21 -45.45 1.00 4.43
N ALA A 22 -45.72 -0.18 3.88
CA ALA A 22 -44.88 -1.35 4.06
C ALA A 22 -43.41 -1.00 3.73
N PRO A 23 -42.43 -1.60 4.42
CA PRO A 23 -41.02 -1.43 4.06
C PRO A 23 -40.84 -1.84 2.59
N GLN A 24 -40.50 -0.86 1.75
CA GLN A 24 -40.18 -1.11 0.35
C GLN A 24 -38.93 -1.99 0.33
N SER A 25 -39.07 -3.21 -0.18
CA SER A 25 -37.93 -4.10 -0.43
C SER A 25 -36.86 -3.33 -1.21
N PRO A 26 -35.57 -3.38 -0.82
CA PRO A 26 -34.53 -2.60 -1.47
C PRO A 26 -34.50 -2.90 -2.97
N ALA A 27 -34.37 -1.86 -3.80
CA ALA A 27 -34.30 -1.99 -5.24
C ALA A 27 -33.17 -2.95 -5.63
N LYS A 28 -33.50 -3.96 -6.44
CA LYS A 28 -32.55 -4.98 -6.90
C LYS A 28 -31.63 -4.37 -7.96
N TYR A 29 -30.34 -4.26 -7.68
CA TYR A 29 -29.34 -3.80 -8.65
C TYR A 29 -28.66 -4.99 -9.30
N ILE A 30 -28.56 -5.00 -10.63
CA ILE A 30 -27.90 -6.05 -11.41
C ILE A 30 -26.58 -5.51 -11.94
N SER A 31 -25.54 -6.33 -11.88
CA SER A 31 -24.24 -5.99 -12.46
C SER A 31 -24.33 -5.90 -13.98
N ASN A 32 -23.92 -4.76 -14.55
CA ASN A 32 -23.90 -4.56 -16.01
C ASN A 32 -23.01 -5.55 -16.76
N ALA A 33 -21.98 -6.11 -16.11
CA ALA A 33 -21.07 -7.08 -16.73
C ALA A 33 -21.58 -8.53 -16.61
N PHE A 34 -22.56 -8.77 -15.74
CA PHE A 34 -23.07 -10.09 -15.40
C PHE A 34 -24.61 -10.02 -15.28
N ASP A 35 -25.27 -9.45 -16.29
CA ASP A 35 -26.72 -9.17 -16.34
C ASP A 35 -27.56 -10.24 -17.05
N ASN A 36 -26.91 -11.29 -17.58
CA ASN A 36 -27.54 -12.47 -18.20
C ASN A 36 -28.51 -12.17 -19.36
N PRO A 37 -28.07 -11.46 -20.41
CA PRO A 37 -28.93 -11.10 -21.54
C PRO A 37 -29.41 -12.35 -22.30
N ASP A 38 -28.57 -13.38 -22.38
CA ASP A 38 -28.84 -14.64 -23.08
C ASP A 38 -29.68 -15.64 -22.27
N LYS A 39 -29.93 -15.34 -20.99
CA LYS A 39 -30.74 -16.15 -20.05
C LYS A 39 -30.21 -17.57 -19.83
N ASP A 40 -28.90 -17.75 -19.90
CA ASP A 40 -28.19 -19.03 -19.75
C ASP A 40 -27.48 -19.18 -18.40
N ALA A 41 -27.48 -18.14 -17.55
CA ALA A 41 -26.95 -18.26 -16.19
C ALA A 41 -27.67 -19.32 -15.36
N GLU A 42 -26.90 -20.03 -14.54
CA GLU A 42 -27.37 -21.17 -13.75
C GLU A 42 -27.44 -20.85 -12.25
N PHE A 43 -26.81 -19.75 -11.85
CA PHE A 43 -26.61 -19.38 -10.45
C PHE A 43 -26.48 -17.87 -10.29
N VAL A 44 -26.76 -17.38 -9.09
CA VAL A 44 -26.67 -15.95 -8.77
C VAL A 44 -25.79 -15.74 -7.54
N LEU A 45 -24.80 -14.86 -7.65
CA LEU A 45 -24.05 -14.36 -6.51
C LEU A 45 -24.59 -12.97 -6.16
N VAL A 46 -24.90 -12.74 -4.89
CA VAL A 46 -25.37 -11.45 -4.38
C VAL A 46 -24.25 -10.83 -3.56
N ALA A 47 -23.72 -9.70 -4.02
CA ALA A 47 -22.69 -8.96 -3.31
C ALA A 47 -23.24 -8.33 -2.02
N SER A 48 -22.35 -7.96 -1.10
CA SER A 48 -22.73 -7.40 0.21
C SER A 48 -23.48 -6.06 0.13
N ASP A 49 -23.34 -5.36 -0.99
CA ASP A 49 -24.04 -4.12 -1.34
C ASP A 49 -25.31 -4.37 -2.19
N ASN A 50 -25.87 -5.58 -2.12
CA ASN A 50 -27.12 -6.01 -2.76
C ASN A 50 -27.10 -5.93 -4.30
N VAL A 51 -25.93 -6.10 -4.92
CA VAL A 51 -25.79 -6.20 -6.38
C VAL A 51 -25.76 -7.66 -6.80
N TYR A 52 -26.56 -8.00 -7.80
CA TYR A 52 -26.76 -9.35 -8.30
C TYR A 52 -25.85 -9.63 -9.50
N PHE A 53 -25.18 -10.77 -9.47
CA PHE A 53 -24.29 -11.26 -10.51
C PHE A 53 -24.82 -12.60 -10.99
N TYR A 54 -25.31 -12.63 -12.22
CA TYR A 54 -25.74 -13.88 -12.84
C TYR A 54 -24.52 -14.59 -13.43
N VAL A 55 -24.30 -15.83 -13.01
CA VAL A 55 -23.07 -16.56 -13.28
C VAL A 55 -23.35 -18.00 -13.72
N HIS A 56 -22.38 -18.54 -14.44
CA HIS A 56 -22.30 -19.91 -14.92
C HIS A 56 -21.47 -20.76 -13.95
N LYS A 57 -21.89 -22.00 -13.72
CA LYS A 57 -21.23 -22.88 -12.75
C LYS A 57 -19.86 -23.34 -13.24
N TRP A 58 -19.76 -23.72 -14.51
CA TRP A 58 -18.54 -24.29 -15.08
C TRP A 58 -17.28 -23.42 -14.88
N PRO A 59 -17.24 -22.13 -15.28
CA PRO A 59 -16.03 -21.32 -15.13
C PRO A 59 -15.65 -21.12 -13.66
N LEU A 60 -16.63 -20.91 -12.78
CA LEU A 60 -16.40 -20.75 -11.34
C LEU A 60 -15.85 -22.02 -10.70
N ALA A 61 -16.50 -23.16 -10.93
CA ALA A 61 -16.08 -24.46 -10.41
C ALA A 61 -14.71 -24.89 -10.95
N LYS A 62 -14.34 -24.44 -12.17
CA LYS A 62 -13.04 -24.74 -12.76
C LYS A 62 -11.94 -23.85 -12.21
N ALA A 63 -12.24 -22.58 -11.91
CA ALA A 63 -11.28 -21.62 -11.40
C ALA A 63 -11.04 -21.74 -9.89
N SER A 64 -12.00 -22.28 -9.13
CA SER A 64 -11.98 -22.32 -7.67
C SER A 64 -12.59 -23.62 -7.12
N PRO A 65 -11.87 -24.36 -6.26
CA PRO A 65 -12.46 -25.47 -5.53
C PRO A 65 -13.55 -25.01 -4.54
N VAL A 66 -13.40 -23.82 -3.94
CA VAL A 66 -14.38 -23.25 -3.01
C VAL A 66 -15.71 -22.97 -3.72
N PHE A 67 -15.67 -22.35 -4.91
CA PHE A 67 -16.88 -22.15 -5.70
C PHE A 67 -17.46 -23.48 -6.18
N LYS A 68 -16.62 -24.46 -6.57
CA LYS A 68 -17.11 -25.79 -6.94
C LYS A 68 -17.93 -26.43 -5.81
N ASP A 69 -17.43 -26.38 -4.58
CA ASP A 69 -18.11 -26.94 -3.42
C ASP A 69 -19.38 -26.13 -3.06
N MET A 70 -19.30 -24.80 -3.10
CA MET A 70 -20.43 -23.89 -2.87
C MET A 70 -21.59 -24.17 -3.83
N LEU A 71 -21.28 -24.30 -5.13
CA LEU A 71 -22.27 -24.59 -6.16
C LEU A 71 -22.86 -26.00 -6.02
N SER A 72 -22.06 -26.97 -5.57
CA SER A 72 -22.50 -28.35 -5.34
C SER A 72 -23.47 -28.47 -4.16
N ILE A 73 -23.37 -27.60 -3.14
CA ILE A 73 -24.33 -27.54 -2.03
C ILE A 73 -25.70 -27.05 -2.55
N GLY A 74 -25.71 -26.06 -3.43
CA GLY A 74 -26.93 -25.57 -4.09
C GLY A 74 -27.64 -26.66 -4.90
N ASP A 75 -26.90 -27.58 -5.52
CA ASP A 75 -27.45 -28.69 -6.29
C ASP A 75 -28.01 -29.83 -5.43
N ARG A 76 -27.43 -30.05 -4.24
CA ARG A 76 -27.91 -31.07 -3.28
C ARG A 76 -29.13 -30.61 -2.51
N GLN A 77 -29.28 -29.30 -2.33
CA GLN A 77 -30.51 -28.69 -1.82
C GLN A 77 -31.53 -28.58 -2.95
N ALA A 78 -32.01 -29.72 -3.44
CA ALA A 78 -33.27 -29.76 -4.16
C ALA A 78 -34.37 -29.25 -3.20
N GLN A 79 -34.69 -27.96 -3.31
CA GLN A 79 -35.85 -27.29 -2.72
C GLN A 79 -36.11 -27.62 -1.23
N PRO A 80 -35.32 -27.09 -0.28
CA PRO A 80 -35.88 -26.78 1.03
C PRO A 80 -36.86 -25.62 0.82
N VAL A 81 -38.08 -25.78 1.33
CA VAL A 81 -39.01 -24.66 1.56
C VAL A 81 -38.21 -23.56 2.28
N GLY A 82 -37.81 -22.50 1.56
CA GLY A 82 -37.00 -21.40 2.11
C GLY A 82 -35.65 -21.11 1.45
N THR A 83 -35.18 -21.86 0.45
CA THR A 83 -34.11 -21.33 -0.42
C THR A 83 -34.69 -20.16 -1.19
N ALA A 84 -34.28 -18.94 -0.85
CA ALA A 84 -34.71 -17.75 -1.53
C ALA A 84 -34.31 -17.91 -3.00
N LEU A 85 -35.31 -18.03 -3.87
CA LEU A 85 -35.13 -18.00 -5.31
C LEU A 85 -35.00 -16.54 -5.70
N ASP A 86 -34.17 -16.25 -6.68
CA ASP A 86 -34.20 -14.93 -7.29
C ASP A 86 -35.63 -14.64 -7.79
N PRO A 87 -36.31 -13.57 -7.32
CA PRO A 87 -37.65 -13.23 -7.77
C PRO A 87 -37.78 -12.99 -9.28
N LEU A 88 -36.66 -12.68 -9.97
CA LEU A 88 -36.67 -12.31 -11.39
C LEU A 88 -36.56 -13.52 -12.34
N HIS A 89 -35.67 -14.46 -12.04
CA HIS A 89 -35.38 -15.60 -12.93
C HIS A 89 -35.59 -16.98 -12.28
N GLY A 90 -35.94 -17.04 -11.00
CA GLY A 90 -36.14 -18.32 -10.29
C GLY A 90 -34.85 -19.12 -10.13
N LEU A 91 -33.69 -18.46 -10.17
CA LEU A 91 -32.38 -19.10 -10.02
C LEU A 91 -31.98 -19.19 -8.53
N PRO A 92 -31.23 -20.23 -8.13
CA PRO A 92 -30.63 -20.29 -6.80
C PRO A 92 -29.61 -19.15 -6.63
N PHE A 93 -29.59 -18.53 -5.45
CA PHE A 93 -28.61 -17.49 -5.14
C PHE A 93 -27.87 -17.74 -3.83
N VAL A 94 -26.67 -17.17 -3.72
CA VAL A 94 -25.89 -17.09 -2.48
C VAL A 94 -25.40 -15.68 -2.27
N GLU A 95 -25.58 -15.18 -1.05
CA GLU A 95 -25.01 -13.92 -0.60
C GLU A 95 -23.54 -14.11 -0.24
N VAL A 96 -22.70 -13.17 -0.69
CA VAL A 96 -21.26 -13.15 -0.42
C VAL A 96 -20.88 -11.88 0.32
N THR A 97 -19.74 -11.92 1.01
CA THR A 97 -19.29 -10.81 1.87
C THR A 97 -18.57 -9.70 1.10
N GLU A 98 -18.25 -9.93 -0.17
CA GLU A 98 -17.53 -8.99 -1.03
C GLU A 98 -18.50 -7.98 -1.63
N ALA A 99 -18.08 -6.72 -1.66
CA ALA A 99 -18.80 -5.66 -2.37
C ALA A 99 -18.72 -5.86 -3.89
N ALA A 100 -19.71 -5.31 -4.61
CA ALA A 100 -19.91 -5.55 -6.04
C ALA A 100 -18.65 -5.31 -6.88
N HIS A 101 -17.93 -4.21 -6.63
CA HIS A 101 -16.73 -3.86 -7.38
C HIS A 101 -15.59 -4.89 -7.22
N THR A 102 -15.46 -5.51 -6.04
CA THR A 102 -14.44 -6.55 -5.78
C THR A 102 -14.87 -7.87 -6.41
N LEU A 103 -16.15 -8.23 -6.26
CA LEU A 103 -16.70 -9.44 -6.86
C LEU A 103 -16.63 -9.37 -8.39
N ALA A 104 -16.99 -8.24 -8.99
CA ALA A 104 -16.88 -8.01 -10.43
C ALA A 104 -15.46 -8.24 -10.93
N ALA A 105 -14.46 -7.62 -10.29
CA ALA A 105 -13.06 -7.80 -10.66
C ALA A 105 -12.61 -9.27 -10.53
N LEU A 106 -13.01 -9.96 -9.46
CA LEU A 106 -12.72 -11.39 -9.29
C LEU A 106 -13.31 -12.23 -10.43
N LEU A 107 -14.58 -11.99 -10.78
CA LEU A 107 -15.28 -12.70 -11.84
C LEU A 107 -14.70 -12.39 -13.23
N GLU A 108 -14.33 -11.14 -13.51
CA GLU A 108 -13.70 -10.76 -14.78
C GLU A 108 -12.36 -11.49 -15.03
N PHE A 109 -11.63 -11.89 -13.98
CA PHE A 109 -10.45 -12.77 -14.13
C PHE A 109 -10.80 -14.25 -14.39
N VAL A 110 -11.98 -14.69 -13.95
CA VAL A 110 -12.45 -16.09 -14.08
C VAL A 110 -13.11 -16.32 -15.44
N TYR A 111 -13.79 -15.30 -15.96
CA TYR A 111 -14.52 -15.36 -17.21
C TYR A 111 -13.62 -15.02 -18.40
N PRO A 112 -13.96 -15.50 -19.62
CA PRO A 112 -13.22 -15.20 -20.84
C PRO A 112 -13.50 -13.78 -21.34
N VAL A 113 -13.26 -12.79 -20.49
CA VAL A 113 -13.40 -11.36 -20.76
C VAL A 113 -12.06 -10.67 -20.53
N THR A 114 -12.00 -9.37 -20.82
CA THR A 114 -10.79 -8.59 -20.54
C THR A 114 -10.57 -8.49 -19.03
N ASN A 115 -9.37 -8.83 -18.56
CA ASN A 115 -9.01 -8.70 -17.16
C ASN A 115 -9.21 -7.25 -16.65
N PRO A 116 -9.67 -7.07 -15.40
CA PRO A 116 -9.89 -5.76 -14.83
C PRO A 116 -8.58 -5.00 -14.68
N THR A 117 -8.65 -3.68 -14.84
CA THR A 117 -7.56 -2.81 -14.39
C THR A 117 -7.73 -2.48 -12.92
N ILE A 118 -6.81 -2.95 -12.08
CA ILE A 118 -6.78 -2.58 -10.66
C ILE A 118 -6.27 -1.14 -10.54
N LYS A 119 -7.14 -0.21 -10.12
CA LYS A 119 -6.85 1.23 -10.07
C LYS A 119 -6.48 1.76 -8.68
N THR A 120 -7.02 1.14 -7.64
CA THR A 120 -6.86 1.60 -6.26
C THR A 120 -6.25 0.51 -5.40
N PHE A 121 -5.55 0.90 -4.35
CA PHE A 121 -5.01 -0.07 -3.41
C PHE A 121 -6.12 -0.78 -2.62
N GLU A 122 -7.23 -0.10 -2.34
CA GLU A 122 -8.37 -0.72 -1.64
C GLU A 122 -8.97 -1.87 -2.45
N LEU A 123 -9.12 -1.70 -3.78
CA LEU A 123 -9.52 -2.80 -4.65
C LEU A 123 -8.46 -3.91 -4.68
N LEU A 124 -7.17 -3.57 -4.75
CA LEU A 124 -6.09 -4.55 -4.72
C LEU A 124 -6.12 -5.40 -3.44
N SER A 125 -6.29 -4.74 -2.29
CA SER A 125 -6.36 -5.37 -0.98
C SER A 125 -7.61 -6.24 -0.85
N ASN A 126 -8.80 -5.71 -1.17
CA ASN A 126 -10.06 -6.48 -1.17
C ASN A 126 -10.01 -7.69 -2.11
N LEU A 127 -9.45 -7.51 -3.31
CA LEU A 127 -9.31 -8.57 -4.29
C LEU A 127 -8.33 -9.65 -3.83
N THR A 128 -7.27 -9.27 -3.10
CA THR A 128 -6.36 -10.25 -2.48
C THR A 128 -7.12 -11.13 -1.48
N ASP A 129 -7.90 -10.51 -0.61
CA ASP A 129 -8.70 -11.19 0.41
C ASP A 129 -9.73 -12.14 -0.23
N ALA A 130 -10.45 -11.66 -1.24
CA ALA A 130 -11.42 -12.47 -1.99
C ALA A 130 -10.74 -13.63 -2.75
N ALA A 131 -9.64 -13.37 -3.45
CA ALA A 131 -8.92 -14.37 -4.22
C ALA A 131 -8.34 -15.48 -3.33
N HIS A 132 -7.87 -15.13 -2.13
CA HIS A 132 -7.41 -16.11 -1.15
C HIS A 132 -8.58 -16.90 -0.55
N LYS A 133 -9.66 -16.22 -0.15
CA LYS A 133 -10.88 -16.83 0.41
C LYS A 133 -11.49 -17.86 -0.54
N TYR A 134 -11.57 -17.53 -1.82
CA TYR A 134 -12.12 -18.40 -2.85
C TYR A 134 -11.09 -19.28 -3.53
N ASP A 135 -9.82 -19.27 -3.11
CA ASP A 135 -8.74 -20.04 -3.73
C ASP A 135 -8.67 -19.91 -5.27
N VAL A 136 -8.65 -18.66 -5.75
CA VAL A 136 -8.58 -18.33 -7.18
C VAL A 136 -7.13 -18.02 -7.56
N ALA A 137 -6.38 -19.06 -7.91
CA ALA A 137 -4.93 -18.99 -8.15
C ALA A 137 -4.52 -17.96 -9.24
N VAL A 138 -5.31 -17.83 -10.31
CA VAL A 138 -5.02 -16.87 -11.39
C VAL A 138 -5.06 -15.42 -10.88
N VAL A 139 -5.99 -15.11 -9.98
CA VAL A 139 -6.13 -13.77 -9.39
C VAL A 139 -5.03 -13.53 -8.38
N LEU A 140 -4.69 -14.51 -7.53
CA LEU A 140 -3.57 -14.40 -6.59
C LEU A 140 -2.25 -14.09 -7.31
N LYS A 141 -2.02 -14.68 -8.48
CA LYS A 141 -0.85 -14.38 -9.32
C LYS A 141 -0.90 -12.95 -9.87
N ALA A 142 -2.05 -12.50 -10.38
CA ALA A 142 -2.23 -11.14 -10.88
C ALA A 142 -2.00 -10.09 -9.78
N VAL A 143 -2.58 -10.31 -8.60
CA VAL A 143 -2.41 -9.47 -7.41
C VAL A 143 -0.94 -9.37 -6.99
N GLN A 144 -0.20 -10.49 -6.96
CA GLN A 144 1.23 -10.47 -6.64
C GLN A 144 2.05 -9.64 -7.62
N LEU A 145 1.71 -9.66 -8.92
CA LEU A 145 2.35 -8.80 -9.90
C LEU A 145 2.00 -7.33 -9.64
N SER A 146 0.72 -7.01 -9.41
CA SER A 146 0.28 -5.65 -9.13
C SER A 146 0.87 -5.08 -7.84
N LEU A 147 0.97 -5.86 -6.76
CA LEU A 147 1.61 -5.42 -5.52
C LEU A 147 3.07 -4.97 -5.71
N ARG A 148 3.77 -5.51 -6.71
CA ARG A 148 5.16 -5.18 -7.03
C ARG A 148 5.31 -3.98 -7.97
N GLU A 149 4.21 -3.49 -8.53
CA GLU A 149 4.23 -2.28 -9.37
C GLU A 149 4.52 -1.04 -8.50
N SER A 150 5.41 -0.16 -9.00
CA SER A 150 5.81 1.07 -8.29
C SER A 150 4.63 1.92 -7.82
N ARG A 151 3.53 1.98 -8.59
CA ARG A 151 2.33 2.75 -8.21
C ARG A 151 1.66 2.29 -6.92
N PHE A 152 1.87 1.04 -6.50
CA PHE A 152 1.35 0.50 -5.24
C PHE A 152 2.46 0.32 -4.21
N MET A 153 3.63 -0.17 -4.64
CA MET A 153 4.77 -0.43 -3.76
C MET A 153 5.37 0.84 -3.15
N ASP A 154 5.65 1.86 -3.96
CA ASP A 154 6.42 3.03 -3.51
C ASP A 154 5.64 3.95 -2.55
N PRO A 155 4.34 4.23 -2.76
CA PRO A 155 3.59 5.10 -1.86
C PRO A 155 3.31 4.49 -0.48
N GLN A 156 3.21 3.16 -0.40
CA GLN A 156 2.74 2.47 0.81
C GLN A 156 3.35 1.07 1.00
N PRO A 157 4.68 0.96 1.09
CA PRO A 157 5.35 -0.34 1.11
C PRO A 157 5.05 -1.15 2.38
N LEU A 158 4.72 -0.50 3.49
CA LEU A 158 4.33 -1.22 4.71
C LEU A 158 3.00 -1.96 4.54
N ARG A 159 2.02 -1.36 3.84
CA ARG A 159 0.74 -2.03 3.51
C ARG A 159 0.97 -3.23 2.59
N VAL A 160 1.85 -3.08 1.60
CA VAL A 160 2.25 -4.21 0.72
C VAL A 160 2.95 -5.30 1.53
N TYR A 161 3.86 -4.93 2.43
CA TYR A 161 4.52 -5.88 3.33
C TYR A 161 3.50 -6.64 4.18
N ALA A 162 2.51 -5.97 4.76
CA ALA A 162 1.46 -6.60 5.55
C ALA A 162 0.66 -7.64 4.76
N ILE A 163 0.22 -7.29 3.54
CA ILE A 163 -0.47 -8.23 2.65
C ILE A 163 0.43 -9.43 2.33
N ALA A 164 1.69 -9.18 2.00
CA ALA A 164 2.64 -10.23 1.68
C ALA A 164 2.90 -11.18 2.86
N LYS A 165 3.00 -10.65 4.09
CA LYS A 165 3.11 -11.45 5.32
C LYS A 165 1.87 -12.29 5.57
N ARG A 166 0.68 -11.68 5.47
CA ARG A 166 -0.60 -12.36 5.71
C ARG A 166 -0.79 -13.57 4.81
N TYR A 167 -0.43 -13.43 3.53
CA TYR A 167 -0.68 -14.45 2.50
C TYR A 167 0.56 -15.24 2.07
N GLY A 168 1.71 -15.03 2.73
CA GLY A 168 2.94 -15.77 2.44
C GLY A 168 3.59 -15.47 1.07
N PHE A 169 3.34 -14.28 0.49
CA PHE A 169 3.90 -13.89 -0.80
C PHE A 169 5.37 -13.50 -0.68
N SER A 170 6.24 -14.51 -0.61
CA SER A 170 7.67 -14.34 -0.27
C SER A 170 8.43 -13.34 -1.16
N GLN A 171 8.15 -13.28 -2.47
CA GLN A 171 8.83 -12.34 -3.37
C GLN A 171 8.34 -10.90 -3.16
N VAL A 172 7.04 -10.72 -2.92
CA VAL A 172 6.45 -9.42 -2.61
C VAL A 172 6.94 -8.92 -1.25
N GLU A 173 7.03 -9.82 -0.26
CA GLU A 173 7.58 -9.52 1.07
C GLU A 173 9.00 -8.96 0.95
N LYS A 174 9.87 -9.65 0.21
CA LYS A 174 11.26 -9.24 -0.02
C LYS A 174 11.36 -7.86 -0.64
N ASP A 175 10.61 -7.61 -1.72
CA ASP A 175 10.63 -6.31 -2.39
C ASP A 175 10.08 -5.19 -1.50
N ALA A 176 9.04 -5.47 -0.71
CA ALA A 176 8.45 -4.52 0.22
C ALA A 176 9.37 -4.18 1.39
N VAL A 177 10.10 -5.15 1.95
CA VAL A 177 11.09 -4.92 3.03
C VAL A 177 12.12 -3.87 2.61
N ARG A 178 12.64 -3.97 1.38
CA ARG A 178 13.64 -3.01 0.86
C ARG A 178 13.11 -1.59 0.87
N LYS A 179 11.84 -1.42 0.45
CA LYS A 179 11.17 -0.12 0.38
C LYS A 179 10.76 0.41 1.76
N CYS A 180 10.44 -0.48 2.70
CA CYS A 180 10.13 -0.12 4.08
C CYS A 180 11.29 0.58 4.81
N TYR A 181 12.54 0.37 4.40
CA TYR A 181 13.69 1.05 5.01
C TYR A 181 13.70 2.56 4.79
N ALA A 182 13.02 3.07 3.75
CA ALA A 182 12.84 4.50 3.56
C ALA A 182 11.83 5.11 4.56
N ILE A 183 10.96 4.30 5.15
CA ILE A 183 9.93 4.79 6.08
C ILE A 183 10.57 5.11 7.43
N ASN A 184 10.27 6.30 7.96
CA ASN A 184 10.46 6.60 9.38
C ASN A 184 9.08 6.57 10.07
N PRO A 185 8.78 5.53 10.88
CA PRO A 185 7.52 5.43 11.60
C PRO A 185 7.20 6.63 12.50
N ALA A 186 8.22 7.28 13.08
CA ALA A 186 8.01 8.44 13.94
C ALA A 186 7.53 9.69 13.18
N LYS A 187 7.74 9.75 11.86
CA LYS A 187 7.35 10.89 11.01
C LYS A 187 5.99 10.71 10.33
N VAL A 188 5.35 9.54 10.47
CA VAL A 188 4.09 9.21 9.78
C VAL A 188 3.05 8.71 10.80
N PRO A 189 2.29 9.60 11.45
CA PRO A 189 1.30 9.23 12.46
C PRO A 189 0.20 8.29 11.95
N SER A 190 -0.12 8.36 10.66
CA SER A 190 -1.15 7.54 10.00
C SER A 190 -0.65 6.17 9.54
N LEU A 191 0.61 5.81 9.80
CA LEU A 191 1.24 4.61 9.25
C LEU A 191 0.52 3.31 9.64
N LEU A 192 -0.05 3.25 10.85
CA LEU A 192 -0.70 2.07 11.40
C LEU A 192 -2.24 2.08 11.29
N ILE A 193 -2.83 3.12 10.70
CA ILE A 193 -4.30 3.25 10.51
C ILE A 193 -4.86 2.24 9.50
N PRO A 194 -4.19 1.94 8.36
CA PRO A 194 -4.77 1.04 7.35
C PRO A 194 -5.03 -0.36 7.90
N ARG A 195 -6.17 -0.96 7.53
CA ARG A 195 -6.62 -2.28 8.01
C ARG A 195 -5.60 -3.39 7.82
N GLU A 196 -4.75 -3.30 6.80
CA GLU A 196 -3.74 -4.34 6.55
C GLU A 196 -2.77 -4.47 7.73
N MET A 197 -2.60 -3.40 8.51
CA MET A 197 -1.72 -3.37 9.67
C MET A 197 -2.20 -4.27 10.80
N GLU A 198 -3.50 -4.56 10.88
CA GLU A 198 -4.08 -5.48 11.87
C GLU A 198 -3.50 -6.91 11.75
N TYR A 199 -3.01 -7.27 10.56
CA TYR A 199 -2.44 -8.59 10.28
C TYR A 199 -0.92 -8.64 10.53
N LEU A 200 -0.26 -7.52 10.80
CA LEU A 200 1.15 -7.49 11.15
C LEU A 200 1.32 -7.67 12.65
N SER A 201 2.12 -8.65 13.05
CA SER A 201 2.48 -8.80 14.46
C SER A 201 3.50 -7.74 14.87
N ALA A 202 3.53 -7.42 16.17
CA ALA A 202 4.59 -6.60 16.74
C ALA A 202 5.99 -7.17 16.45
N ARG A 203 6.11 -8.50 16.31
CA ARG A 203 7.35 -9.20 15.95
C ARG A 203 7.78 -8.87 14.52
N ASP A 204 6.86 -8.81 13.57
CA ASP A 204 7.15 -8.48 12.16
C ASP A 204 7.64 -7.03 12.04
N LEU A 205 6.97 -6.10 12.75
CA LEU A 205 7.41 -4.71 12.83
C LEU A 205 8.79 -4.58 13.50
N HIS A 206 8.99 -5.27 14.64
CA HIS A 206 10.29 -5.29 15.31
C HIS A 206 11.38 -5.85 14.40
N ARG A 207 11.10 -6.88 13.60
CA ARG A 207 12.02 -7.44 12.61
C ARG A 207 12.43 -6.42 11.57
N LEU A 208 11.49 -5.67 11.01
CA LEU A 208 11.80 -4.59 10.08
C LEU A 208 12.73 -3.54 10.70
N LEU A 209 12.49 -3.16 11.96
CA LEU A 209 13.34 -2.19 12.68
C LEU A 209 14.75 -2.73 12.95
N VAL A 210 14.86 -4.00 13.37
CA VAL A 210 16.15 -4.67 13.58
C VAL A 210 16.93 -4.73 12.27
N TYR A 211 16.30 -5.13 11.17
CA TYR A 211 16.97 -5.22 9.87
C TYR A 211 17.40 -3.84 9.37
N LYS A 212 16.52 -2.84 9.49
CA LYS A 212 16.84 -1.44 9.15
C LYS A 212 18.06 -0.94 9.94
N ARG A 213 18.09 -1.19 11.25
CA ARG A 213 19.22 -0.79 12.11
C ARG A 213 20.52 -1.50 11.76
N ALA A 214 20.46 -2.80 11.48
CA ALA A 214 21.62 -3.58 11.08
C ALA A 214 22.19 -3.10 9.73
N ARG A 215 21.31 -2.83 8.75
CA ARG A 215 21.71 -2.26 7.46
C ARG A 215 22.29 -0.86 7.59
N ALA A 216 21.68 0.00 8.41
CA ALA A 216 22.20 1.35 8.70
C ALA A 216 23.61 1.30 9.27
N LYS A 217 23.85 0.40 10.24
CA LYS A 217 25.19 0.18 10.78
C LYS A 217 26.18 -0.22 9.68
N GLY A 218 25.85 -1.21 8.85
CA GLY A 218 26.71 -1.63 7.74
C GLY A 218 27.01 -0.50 6.74
N ALA A 219 26.02 0.33 6.42
CA ALA A 219 26.20 1.47 5.52
C ALA A 219 27.12 2.55 6.13
N ILE A 220 26.97 2.84 7.42
CA ILE A 220 27.83 3.79 8.15
C ILE A 220 29.26 3.23 8.27
N ASP A 221 29.41 1.92 8.52
CA ASP A 221 30.72 1.28 8.58
C ASP A 221 31.44 1.34 7.22
N LEU A 222 30.73 1.18 6.09
CA LEU A 222 31.28 1.38 4.75
C LEU A 222 31.76 2.82 4.54
N LEU A 223 31.00 3.80 5.00
CA LEU A 223 31.38 5.21 4.92
C LEU A 223 32.62 5.51 5.78
N ALA A 224 32.72 4.93 6.97
CA ALA A 224 33.89 5.08 7.85
C ALA A 224 35.14 4.39 7.28
N GLN A 225 34.96 3.26 6.58
CA GLN A 225 36.04 2.52 5.91
C GLN A 225 36.46 3.14 4.58
N ALA A 226 35.63 4.02 4.00
CA ALA A 226 35.95 4.76 2.79
C ALA A 226 37.29 5.48 3.01
N ARG A 227 38.32 5.03 2.31
CA ARG A 227 39.66 5.52 2.61
C ARG A 227 39.73 6.97 2.16
N LEU A 228 40.14 7.87 3.05
CA LEU A 228 40.54 9.22 2.69
C LEU A 228 41.52 9.22 1.51
N SER A 229 42.30 8.14 1.32
CA SER A 229 43.21 7.99 0.20
C SER A 229 42.57 7.87 -1.18
N GLN A 230 41.30 7.45 -1.25
CA GLN A 230 40.49 7.40 -2.47
C GLN A 230 39.87 8.75 -2.80
N VAL A 231 39.86 9.70 -1.85
CA VAL A 231 39.44 11.08 -2.09
C VAL A 231 40.56 11.78 -2.87
N GLU A 232 40.20 12.39 -3.99
CA GLU A 232 41.12 13.18 -4.79
C GLU A 232 41.68 14.35 -3.96
N LYS A 233 42.91 14.76 -4.24
CA LYS A 233 43.51 15.92 -3.55
C LYS A 233 42.89 17.18 -4.12
N CYS A 234 42.38 18.05 -3.24
CA CYS A 234 41.88 19.35 -3.64
C CYS A 234 42.91 20.12 -4.47
N LEU A 235 42.49 20.63 -5.62
CA LEU A 235 43.37 21.34 -6.56
C LEU A 235 44.03 22.58 -5.95
N ALA A 236 43.38 23.23 -4.97
CA ALA A 236 43.90 24.41 -4.27
C ALA A 236 44.76 24.06 -3.06
N CYS A 237 44.20 23.40 -2.04
CA CYS A 237 44.91 23.18 -0.77
C CYS A 237 45.75 21.88 -0.73
N LYS A 238 45.67 21.04 -1.78
CA LYS A 238 46.36 19.74 -1.92
C LYS A 238 46.06 18.72 -0.80
N ARG A 239 45.11 19.00 0.09
CA ARG A 239 44.62 18.08 1.12
C ARG A 239 43.51 17.20 0.53
N ARG A 240 43.44 15.94 0.97
CA ARG A 240 42.35 15.02 0.62
C ARG A 240 41.16 15.26 1.51
N GLY A 241 39.96 15.32 0.94
CA GLY A 241 38.74 15.60 1.69
C GLY A 241 38.92 16.88 2.48
N CYS A 242 39.04 18.02 1.77
CA CYS A 242 39.22 19.31 2.40
C CYS A 242 38.00 19.64 3.30
N VAL A 243 37.74 20.91 3.62
CA VAL A 243 36.78 21.33 4.66
C VAL A 243 35.43 20.56 4.64
N TRP A 244 34.97 20.07 3.48
CA TRP A 244 33.73 19.31 3.28
C TRP A 244 33.70 17.87 3.84
N TRP A 245 34.79 17.10 3.90
CA TRP A 245 34.71 15.65 4.20
C TRP A 245 34.11 15.32 5.57
N PRO A 246 34.51 16.00 6.68
CA PRO A 246 33.89 15.76 7.98
C PRO A 246 32.39 16.07 8.00
N TYR A 247 31.96 17.14 7.34
CA TYR A 247 30.53 17.50 7.25
C TYR A 247 29.75 16.50 6.42
N PHE A 248 30.29 16.12 5.26
CA PHE A 248 29.70 15.09 4.42
C PHE A 248 29.54 13.79 5.19
N ASN A 249 30.59 13.34 5.89
CA ASN A 249 30.56 12.09 6.65
C ASN A 249 29.52 12.14 7.77
N SER A 250 29.44 13.26 8.50
CA SER A 250 28.42 13.45 9.54
C SER A 250 27.00 13.40 8.98
N LEU A 251 26.70 14.23 7.97
CA LEU A 251 25.37 14.30 7.36
C LEU A 251 24.99 13.00 6.68
N ALA A 252 25.91 12.36 5.95
CA ALA A 252 25.71 11.06 5.33
C ALA A 252 25.41 9.98 6.37
N SER A 253 26.13 9.96 7.49
CA SER A 253 25.88 9.02 8.58
C SER A 253 24.49 9.21 9.19
N ASP A 254 24.04 10.46 9.36
CA ASP A 254 22.72 10.76 9.90
C ASP A 254 21.61 10.36 8.92
N GLN A 255 21.76 10.68 7.62
CA GLN A 255 20.83 10.25 6.58
C GLN A 255 20.76 8.73 6.46
N LEU A 256 21.89 8.01 6.50
CA LEU A 256 21.93 6.55 6.45
C LEU A 256 21.34 5.88 7.69
N ARG A 257 21.39 6.55 8.85
CA ARG A 257 20.71 6.08 10.07
C ARG A 257 19.19 6.14 9.91
N GLU A 258 18.70 7.20 9.28
CA GLU A 258 17.28 7.40 9.01
C GLU A 258 16.77 6.54 7.85
N GLN A 259 17.55 6.41 6.79
CA GLN A 259 17.23 5.70 5.55
C GLN A 259 18.48 4.97 5.03
N PRO A 260 18.65 3.68 5.34
CA PRO A 260 19.85 2.92 4.96
C PRO A 260 19.81 2.44 3.50
N LEU A 261 19.62 3.39 2.58
CA LEU A 261 19.51 3.20 1.14
C LEU A 261 20.58 4.02 0.44
N SER A 262 21.08 3.56 -0.71
CA SER A 262 22.06 4.31 -1.52
C SER A 262 21.53 5.70 -1.91
N GLN A 263 20.21 5.81 -2.11
CA GLN A 263 19.50 7.06 -2.40
C GLN A 263 19.65 8.13 -1.32
N ALA A 264 19.99 7.75 -0.08
CA ALA A 264 20.31 8.72 0.98
C ALA A 264 21.55 9.57 0.62
N LEU A 265 22.49 9.01 -0.14
CA LEU A 265 23.65 9.73 -0.67
C LEU A 265 23.30 10.48 -1.97
N SER A 266 22.23 11.28 -1.93
CA SER A 266 21.70 11.99 -3.11
C SER A 266 22.45 13.29 -3.40
N ARG A 267 22.11 13.93 -4.53
CA ARG A 267 22.52 15.32 -4.81
C ARG A 267 22.04 16.31 -3.74
N SER A 268 20.92 16.04 -3.05
CA SER A 268 20.44 16.89 -1.95
C SER A 268 21.46 16.93 -0.81
N LEU A 269 21.97 15.76 -0.42
CA LEU A 269 22.99 15.65 0.63
C LEU A 269 24.26 16.43 0.28
N LEU A 270 24.67 16.43 -1.00
CA LEU A 270 25.82 17.21 -1.45
C LEU A 270 25.57 18.71 -1.33
N ASN A 271 24.36 19.16 -1.67
CA ASN A 271 23.99 20.57 -1.52
C ASN A 271 23.89 20.97 -0.03
N GLU A 272 23.34 20.10 0.82
CA GLU A 272 23.31 20.29 2.28
C GLU A 272 24.72 20.35 2.87
N THR A 273 25.63 19.49 2.40
CA THR A 273 27.05 19.52 2.78
C THR A 273 27.67 20.86 2.38
N LYS A 274 27.41 21.32 1.14
CA LYS A 274 27.91 22.61 0.66
C LYS A 274 27.42 23.77 1.53
N ALA A 275 26.14 23.79 1.89
CA ALA A 275 25.54 24.79 2.77
C ALA A 275 26.14 24.76 4.18
N ALA A 276 26.23 23.58 4.81
CA ALA A 276 26.77 23.43 6.16
C ALA A 276 28.24 23.90 6.27
N VAL A 277 29.04 23.67 5.23
CA VAL A 277 30.41 24.19 5.16
C VAL A 277 30.41 25.72 5.10
N MET A 278 29.53 26.34 4.30
CA MET A 278 29.43 27.80 4.22
C MET A 278 29.05 28.43 5.58
N ASP A 279 28.01 27.92 6.24
CA ASP A 279 27.54 28.45 7.53
C ASP A 279 28.64 28.39 8.61
N SER A 280 29.49 27.37 8.57
CA SER A 280 30.63 27.23 9.50
C SER A 280 31.76 28.24 9.27
N LEU A 281 31.87 28.80 8.06
CA LEU A 281 32.88 29.81 7.72
C LEU A 281 32.50 31.20 8.21
N ASP A 282 31.21 31.45 8.43
CA ASP A 282 30.66 32.71 8.91
C ASP A 282 30.60 32.80 10.46
N CYS A 283 30.80 31.68 11.17
CA CYS A 283 30.89 31.66 12.64
C CYS A 283 32.27 32.15 13.15
N HIS A 284 32.30 33.30 13.84
CA HIS A 284 33.48 33.92 14.46
C HIS A 284 34.09 33.13 15.64
N VAL A 285 34.62 31.92 15.40
CA VAL A 285 35.46 31.22 16.37
C VAL A 285 36.92 31.24 15.89
N PRO A 286 37.87 31.80 16.65
CA PRO A 286 39.28 31.82 16.26
C PRO A 286 39.90 30.43 16.50
N MET A 287 39.75 29.52 15.53
CA MET A 287 40.43 28.22 15.54
C MET A 287 41.56 28.16 14.51
N ARG A 288 42.70 27.65 14.97
CA ARG A 288 43.99 27.61 14.27
C ARG A 288 43.92 26.80 12.96
N THR A 289 44.30 27.47 11.88
CA THR A 289 45.01 26.92 10.70
C THR A 289 44.33 25.83 9.86
N SER A 290 43.16 26.08 9.23
CA SER A 290 42.67 25.18 8.15
C SER A 290 41.52 25.66 7.25
N SER A 291 40.84 26.77 7.53
CA SER A 291 39.39 26.84 7.24
C SER A 291 38.93 27.35 5.87
N ARG A 292 39.71 28.00 5.00
CA ARG A 292 39.12 28.71 3.82
C ARG A 292 39.53 28.16 2.46
N CYS A 293 39.31 26.87 2.19
CA CYS A 293 39.49 26.38 0.82
C CYS A 293 38.28 26.78 -0.04
N SER A 294 38.36 27.88 -0.79
CA SER A 294 37.27 28.37 -1.66
C SER A 294 36.85 27.38 -2.77
N ASN A 295 37.70 26.40 -3.08
CA ASN A 295 37.47 25.39 -4.12
C ASN A 295 36.82 24.10 -3.60
N PHE A 296 36.27 24.09 -2.38
CA PHE A 296 35.65 22.86 -1.85
C PHE A 296 34.42 22.43 -2.65
N PHE A 297 33.71 23.36 -3.31
CA PHE A 297 32.57 23.06 -4.19
C PHE A 297 32.99 22.15 -5.35
N THR A 298 34.04 22.54 -6.06
CA THR A 298 34.56 21.80 -7.21
C THR A 298 35.25 20.51 -6.78
N ASP A 299 35.89 20.50 -5.62
CA ASP A 299 36.50 19.29 -5.01
C ASP A 299 35.44 18.24 -4.65
N LEU A 300 34.30 18.64 -4.10
CA LEU A 300 33.20 17.72 -3.81
C LEU A 300 32.61 17.11 -5.09
N ASP A 301 32.43 17.93 -6.13
CA ASP A 301 31.90 17.48 -7.42
C ASP A 301 32.91 16.56 -8.16
N GLN A 302 34.22 16.80 -8.03
CA GLN A 302 35.28 15.93 -8.56
C GLN A 302 35.26 14.54 -7.93
N ASN A 303 34.84 14.43 -6.66
CA ASN A 303 34.72 13.17 -5.95
C ASN A 303 33.38 12.45 -6.18
N ALA A 304 32.61 12.80 -7.22
CA ALA A 304 31.36 12.12 -7.56
C ALA A 304 31.53 10.59 -7.75
N GLY A 305 32.68 10.14 -8.26
CA GLY A 305 32.99 8.71 -8.41
C GLY A 305 33.01 7.94 -7.08
N LEU A 306 33.47 8.59 -6.00
CA LEU A 306 33.45 8.00 -4.66
C LEU A 306 32.02 7.81 -4.15
N ILE A 307 31.14 8.77 -4.43
CA ILE A 307 29.73 8.70 -4.04
C ILE A 307 29.04 7.54 -4.77
N THR A 308 29.25 7.41 -6.08
CA THR A 308 28.73 6.29 -6.87
C THR A 308 29.24 4.93 -6.35
N TYR A 309 30.52 4.86 -5.99
CA TYR A 309 31.11 3.67 -5.37
C TYR A 309 30.44 3.32 -4.03
N LEU A 310 30.23 4.32 -3.17
CA LEU A 310 29.55 4.15 -1.88
C LEU A 310 28.10 3.70 -2.07
N GLN A 311 27.37 4.33 -3.00
CA GLN A 311 26.00 3.94 -3.35
C GLN A 311 25.93 2.47 -3.78
N THR A 312 26.82 2.06 -4.69
CA THR A 312 26.90 0.67 -5.18
C THR A 312 27.23 -0.30 -4.05
N SER A 313 28.15 0.08 -3.15
CA SER A 313 28.54 -0.73 -1.99
C SER A 313 27.40 -0.88 -0.98
N ILE A 314 26.63 0.19 -0.77
CA ILE A 314 25.45 0.18 0.10
C ILE A 314 24.35 -0.71 -0.51
N ASP A 315 24.11 -0.64 -1.81
CA ASP A 315 23.10 -1.48 -2.48
C ASP A 315 23.46 -2.97 -2.44
N ALA A 316 24.75 -3.30 -2.40
CA ALA A 316 25.25 -4.66 -2.23
C ALA A 316 25.08 -5.23 -0.80
N LEU A 317 24.73 -4.41 0.19
CA LEU A 317 24.48 -4.90 1.55
C LEU A 317 23.28 -5.87 1.59
N PRO A 318 23.24 -6.80 2.55
CA PRO A 318 22.09 -7.68 2.75
C PRO A 318 20.79 -6.92 3.02
N TRP A 319 19.68 -7.39 2.45
CA TRP A 319 18.32 -6.87 2.68
C TRP A 319 17.57 -7.61 3.78
N GLU A 320 18.11 -8.72 4.26
CA GLU A 320 17.60 -9.51 5.37
C GLU A 320 18.77 -9.78 6.32
N TYR A 321 18.48 -9.81 7.62
CA TYR A 321 19.47 -10.03 8.67
C TYR A 321 18.98 -11.13 9.61
N SER A 322 19.86 -11.67 10.44
CA SER A 322 19.45 -12.58 11.50
C SER A 322 18.53 -11.84 12.48
N TYR A 323 17.37 -12.43 12.76
CA TYR A 323 16.46 -11.97 13.80
C TYR A 323 16.74 -12.77 15.08
N PRO A 324 17.05 -12.12 16.21
CA PRO A 324 17.39 -12.77 17.47
C PRO A 324 16.23 -13.53 18.11
#